data_AF-A0AAD5Z665-F1
#
_entry.id   AF-A0AAD5Z665-F1
#
_cell.length_a   1.000
_cell.length_b   1.000
_cell.length_c   1.000
_cell.angle_alpha   90.00
_cell.angle_beta   90.00
_cell.angle_gamma   90.00
#
_symmetry.space_group_name_H-M   'P 1'
#
loop_
_entity.id
_entity.type
_entity.pdbx_description
1 polymer ?
#
loop_
_entity_poly.entity_id
_entity_poly.type
_entity_poly.pdbx_seq_one_letter_code
_entity_poly.pdbx_strand_id
1 'polypeptide(L)'
;MASGAILLCFLAMSMSFHGSVGESLHSKTPRRLLVDTDMDTDDFFALLYLLKQNRSEFDLKEVTINANAWSDAGHAVDHLYDILYMMGRDDIKVGVGGEGGISNDGKIHPDVGGYLPLIDQSMSTVGDCRYRQAIPVRLNIDTNFGLRRSFLPQGNRRYIPLVQPTAQQVMIDTISDGLTTVILIGSHTNFAIFLMTHPELKKNVEHIYVMGGGVRSNNPVGCCQENNTSCKPSGQCGIIGNLFTGYTSNPYAEFNIFVDPFAAYQVIHSGIPITLVPLDATNSIPITEQFLSEFKQHQNTLEAQYCYQTMKFYTASFMWDSFTSGIAISIMRNGDKYNGENEFADMEYMNLTVITSNKPYGVDDGSNPFFNGREVPRFNLTKYGVHSGHVQTGLDDLFCLINGSNTGRCEVAFKVAY
;
A
#
# COMPACT_ATOMS: atom_id res chain seq x y z
N MET A 1 45.13 -66.17 60.76
CA MET A 1 45.96 -64.97 60.53
C MET A 1 45.38 -64.31 59.28
N ALA A 2 44.45 -63.34 59.42
CA ALA A 2 44.69 -61.88 59.45
C ALA A 2 45.37 -61.41 58.15
N SER A 3 44.89 -60.48 57.32
CA SER A 3 44.04 -59.27 57.45
C SER A 3 43.50 -58.97 56.03
N GLY A 4 42.49 -58.16 55.70
CA GLY A 4 42.01 -56.88 56.22
C GLY A 4 41.56 -56.08 54.97
N ALA A 5 40.25 -55.84 54.82
CA ALA A 5 39.67 -55.08 53.71
C ALA A 5 39.56 -53.59 54.10
N ILE A 6 39.98 -52.69 53.21
CA ILE A 6 39.75 -51.25 53.35
C ILE A 6 38.68 -50.81 52.35
N LEU A 7 37.61 -50.31 52.94
CA LEU A 7 36.43 -49.68 52.37
C LEU A 7 36.74 -48.18 52.15
N LEU A 8 36.42 -47.63 50.98
CA LEU A 8 36.31 -46.18 50.79
C LEU A 8 35.07 -45.89 49.94
N CYS A 9 34.03 -45.41 50.63
CA CYS A 9 32.81 -44.83 50.08
C CYS A 9 33.11 -43.53 49.32
N PHE A 10 32.34 -43.23 48.26
CA PHE A 10 31.66 -41.95 48.13
C PHE A 10 30.38 -42.11 47.31
N LEU A 11 29.34 -41.42 47.77
CA LEU A 11 27.93 -41.52 47.40
C LEU A 11 27.59 -40.95 46.02
N ALA A 12 26.53 -41.52 45.48
CA ALA A 12 25.91 -41.23 44.18
C ALA A 12 25.26 -39.85 44.07
N MET A 13 25.34 -39.28 42.86
CA MET A 13 24.27 -38.48 42.26
C MET A 13 24.25 -38.76 40.76
N SER A 14 23.35 -39.63 40.32
CA SER A 14 23.11 -39.93 38.91
C SER A 14 22.22 -38.84 38.30
N MET A 15 22.80 -37.92 37.52
CA MET A 15 22.03 -37.13 36.57
C MET A 15 21.76 -37.99 35.34
N SER A 16 20.55 -38.53 35.24
CA SER A 16 20.07 -39.17 34.02
C SER A 16 19.84 -38.10 32.96
N PHE A 17 20.72 -38.04 31.96
CA PHE A 17 20.43 -37.40 30.67
C PHE A 17 19.28 -38.16 30.01
N HIS A 18 18.05 -37.65 30.14
CA HIS A 18 16.99 -37.92 29.18
C HIS A 18 17.07 -36.84 28.12
N GLY A 19 17.66 -37.17 26.97
CA GLY A 19 17.49 -36.37 25.77
C GLY A 19 16.04 -36.43 25.34
N SER A 20 15.31 -35.33 25.45
CA SER A 20 14.09 -35.13 24.67
C SER A 20 14.51 -34.51 23.34
N VAL A 21 14.73 -35.37 22.35
CA VAL A 21 14.58 -35.00 20.94
C VAL A 21 13.10 -34.65 20.78
N GLY A 22 12.84 -33.35 20.70
CA GLY A 22 11.51 -32.77 20.60
C GLY A 22 11.58 -31.42 19.90
N GLU A 23 12.40 -31.31 18.86
CA GLU A 23 12.12 -30.30 17.84
C GLU A 23 10.82 -30.72 17.16
N SER A 24 9.74 -30.05 17.55
CA SER A 24 8.51 -30.04 16.77
C SER A 24 8.86 -29.55 15.37
N LEU A 25 8.97 -30.49 14.43
CA LEU A 25 8.77 -30.27 13.00
C LEU A 25 7.31 -29.82 12.78
N HIS A 26 6.95 -28.64 13.31
CA HIS A 26 5.93 -27.85 12.68
C HIS A 26 6.54 -27.39 11.37
N SER A 27 6.18 -28.07 10.28
CA SER A 27 6.11 -27.42 8.98
C SER A 27 5.31 -26.14 9.19
N LYS A 28 6.01 -25.01 9.35
CA LYS A 28 5.36 -23.71 9.44
C LYS A 28 4.65 -23.54 8.10
N THR A 29 3.32 -23.54 8.13
CA THR A 29 2.53 -23.14 6.97
C THR A 29 3.02 -21.76 6.54
N PRO A 30 3.29 -21.54 5.24
CA PRO A 30 3.78 -20.26 4.79
C PRO A 30 2.77 -19.15 5.11
N ARG A 31 3.28 -17.97 5.47
CA ARG A 31 2.45 -16.79 5.70
C ARG A 31 1.79 -16.39 4.39
N ARG A 32 0.46 -16.29 4.40
CA ARG A 32 -0.32 -15.94 3.23
C ARG A 32 -0.30 -14.44 3.05
N LEU A 33 0.08 -13.98 1.86
CA LEU A 33 0.13 -12.56 1.53
C LEU A 33 -0.97 -12.22 0.52
N LEU A 34 -1.55 -11.04 0.69
CA LEU A 34 -2.39 -10.35 -0.28
C LEU A 34 -1.80 -8.96 -0.51
N VAL A 35 -1.67 -8.54 -1.77
CA VAL A 35 -1.17 -7.20 -2.14
C VAL A 35 -2.26 -6.43 -2.87
N ASP A 36 -2.60 -5.23 -2.42
CA ASP A 36 -3.49 -4.30 -3.11
C ASP A 36 -2.67 -3.09 -3.59
N THR A 37 -2.66 -2.85 -4.90
CA THR A 37 -1.67 -2.02 -5.62
C THR A 37 -2.35 -1.22 -6.72
N ASP A 38 -1.74 -0.13 -7.18
CA ASP A 38 -2.17 0.56 -8.42
C ASP A 38 -1.20 0.33 -9.59
N MET A 39 -0.29 -0.64 -9.47
CA MET A 39 0.54 -1.19 -10.55
C MET A 39 1.32 -0.16 -11.37
N ASP A 40 1.76 0.93 -10.74
CA ASP A 40 2.74 1.83 -11.33
C ASP A 40 4.15 1.25 -11.14
N THR A 41 5.14 2.12 -11.29
CA THR A 41 6.52 1.76 -11.49
C THR A 41 7.13 1.21 -10.21
N ASP A 42 6.94 1.88 -9.09
CA ASP A 42 7.38 1.46 -7.77
C ASP A 42 6.66 0.20 -7.26
N ASP A 43 5.39 0.00 -7.62
CA ASP A 43 4.63 -1.19 -7.25
C ASP A 43 5.22 -2.47 -7.82
N PHE A 44 5.61 -2.50 -9.10
CA PHE A 44 6.10 -3.75 -9.68
C PHE A 44 7.46 -4.14 -9.10
N PHE A 45 8.29 -3.19 -8.65
CA PHE A 45 9.51 -3.51 -7.89
C PHE A 45 9.16 -4.19 -6.56
N ALA A 46 8.13 -3.68 -5.87
CA ALA A 46 7.63 -4.26 -4.64
C ALA A 46 7.13 -5.69 -4.88
N LEU A 47 6.36 -5.90 -5.94
CA LEU A 47 5.87 -7.22 -6.35
C LEU A 47 7.00 -8.17 -6.72
N LEU A 48 7.99 -7.74 -7.51
CA LEU A 48 9.15 -8.58 -7.85
C LEU A 48 9.92 -8.99 -6.59
N TYR A 49 10.10 -8.06 -5.64
CA TYR A 49 10.71 -8.37 -4.34
C TYR A 49 9.91 -9.44 -3.58
N LEU A 50 8.59 -9.30 -3.49
CA LEU A 50 7.70 -10.27 -2.82
C LEU A 50 7.69 -11.63 -3.52
N LEU A 51 7.63 -11.66 -4.86
CA LEU A 51 7.62 -12.88 -5.68
C LEU A 51 8.95 -13.65 -5.60
N LYS A 52 10.05 -12.98 -5.26
CA LYS A 52 11.38 -13.58 -5.03
C LYS A 52 11.57 -14.14 -3.62
N GLN A 53 10.65 -13.88 -2.69
CA GLN A 53 10.74 -14.45 -1.34
C GLN A 53 10.56 -15.98 -1.36
N ASN A 54 11.07 -16.64 -0.32
CA ASN A 54 10.96 -18.09 -0.21
C ASN A 54 9.49 -18.51 -0.03
N ARG A 55 8.96 -19.29 -0.97
CA ARG A 55 7.55 -19.74 -0.98
C ARG A 55 7.17 -20.63 0.21
N SER A 56 8.16 -21.26 0.86
CA SER A 56 7.93 -22.04 2.08
C SER A 56 7.75 -21.15 3.32
N GLU A 57 8.05 -19.86 3.19
CA GLU A 57 7.94 -18.85 4.25
C GLU A 57 6.81 -17.86 3.96
N PHE A 58 6.72 -17.39 2.72
CA PHE A 58 5.77 -16.39 2.25
C PHE A 58 5.08 -16.86 0.97
N ASP A 59 3.76 -16.95 1.02
CA ASP A 59 2.95 -17.41 -0.09
C ASP A 59 1.99 -16.30 -0.52
N LEU A 60 2.41 -15.53 -1.53
CA LEU A 60 1.55 -14.54 -2.17
C LEU A 60 0.41 -15.27 -2.88
N LYS A 61 -0.80 -15.11 -2.36
CA LYS A 61 -2.02 -15.76 -2.85
C LYS A 61 -2.73 -14.93 -3.90
N GLU A 62 -2.66 -13.62 -3.76
CA GLU A 62 -3.49 -12.70 -4.51
C GLU A 62 -2.82 -11.34 -4.68
N VAL A 63 -3.09 -10.72 -5.81
CA VAL A 63 -2.83 -9.30 -6.07
C VAL A 63 -4.09 -8.63 -6.59
N THR A 64 -4.51 -7.53 -5.98
CA THR A 64 -5.66 -6.73 -6.40
C THR A 64 -5.23 -5.35 -6.88
N ILE A 65 -5.96 -4.81 -7.85
CA ILE A 65 -5.60 -3.57 -8.54
C ILE A 65 -6.63 -2.48 -8.25
N ASN A 66 -6.16 -1.33 -7.76
CA ASN A 66 -6.88 -0.07 -7.78
C ASN A 66 -6.59 0.65 -9.10
N ALA A 67 -7.60 0.72 -9.97
CA ALA A 67 -7.59 1.44 -11.24
C ALA A 67 -8.04 2.93 -11.11
N ASN A 68 -8.12 3.46 -9.89
CA ASN A 68 -8.55 4.83 -9.58
C ASN A 68 -7.38 5.80 -9.33
N ALA A 69 -6.14 5.31 -9.49
CA ALA A 69 -4.89 6.02 -9.27
C ALA A 69 -4.07 6.05 -10.59
N TRP A 70 -2.79 5.65 -10.57
CA TRP A 70 -1.86 5.86 -11.70
C TRP A 70 -2.10 4.96 -12.91
N SER A 71 -2.61 3.73 -12.74
CA SER A 71 -2.71 2.75 -13.85
C SER A 71 -4.13 2.40 -14.24
N ASP A 72 -4.38 2.16 -15.54
CA ASP A 72 -5.69 1.66 -16.02
C ASP A 72 -5.79 0.15 -15.87
N ALA A 73 -7.00 -0.33 -15.61
CA ALA A 73 -7.25 -1.75 -15.40
C ALA A 73 -6.72 -2.62 -16.53
N GLY A 74 -6.89 -2.17 -17.78
CA GLY A 74 -6.44 -2.89 -18.96
C GLY A 74 -4.93 -3.04 -18.99
N HIS A 75 -4.18 -1.95 -18.85
CA HIS A 75 -2.73 -2.02 -18.77
C HIS A 75 -2.26 -2.76 -17.52
N ALA A 76 -2.77 -2.40 -16.34
CA ALA A 76 -2.31 -2.87 -15.03
C ALA A 76 -2.45 -4.39 -14.85
N VAL A 77 -3.64 -4.94 -15.12
CA VAL A 77 -3.91 -6.39 -14.99
C VAL A 77 -3.01 -7.19 -15.92
N ASP A 78 -2.85 -6.67 -17.12
CA ASP A 78 -2.18 -7.34 -18.23
C ASP A 78 -0.65 -7.22 -18.06
N HIS A 79 -0.17 -6.13 -17.45
CA HIS A 79 1.20 -5.96 -16.95
C HIS A 79 1.51 -6.96 -15.83
N LEU A 80 0.62 -7.05 -14.84
CA LEU A 80 0.74 -8.02 -13.75
C LEU A 80 0.76 -9.46 -14.27
N TYR A 81 -0.11 -9.83 -15.21
CA TYR A 81 -0.10 -11.16 -15.82
C TYR A 81 1.21 -11.49 -16.52
N ASP A 82 1.81 -10.55 -17.24
CA ASP A 82 3.10 -10.79 -17.89
C ASP A 82 4.24 -10.93 -16.85
N ILE A 83 4.21 -10.17 -15.74
CA ILE A 83 5.13 -10.37 -14.61
C ILE A 83 4.95 -11.74 -13.96
N LEU A 84 3.70 -12.13 -13.66
CA LEU A 84 3.40 -13.43 -13.06
C LEU A 84 3.83 -14.58 -13.97
N TYR A 85 3.61 -14.45 -15.28
CA TYR A 85 4.07 -15.41 -16.27
C TYR A 85 5.60 -15.52 -16.29
N MET A 86 6.31 -14.38 -16.33
CA MET A 86 7.78 -14.33 -16.23
C MET A 86 8.29 -15.02 -14.96
N MET A 87 7.59 -14.85 -13.84
CA MET A 87 7.95 -15.39 -12.53
C MET A 87 7.48 -16.84 -12.30
N GLY A 88 6.77 -17.44 -13.27
CA GLY A 88 6.17 -18.78 -13.11
C GLY A 88 5.17 -18.83 -11.96
N ARG A 89 4.33 -17.79 -11.87
CA ARG A 89 3.35 -17.54 -10.79
C ARG A 89 1.93 -17.30 -11.30
N ASP A 90 1.55 -18.00 -12.37
CA ASP A 90 0.17 -17.97 -12.88
C ASP A 90 -0.86 -18.55 -11.88
N ASP A 91 -0.40 -19.17 -10.79
CA ASP A 91 -1.23 -19.62 -9.66
C ASP A 91 -1.82 -18.47 -8.83
N ILE A 92 -1.25 -17.27 -8.91
CA ILE A 92 -1.69 -16.11 -8.12
C ILE A 92 -3.00 -15.56 -8.68
N LYS A 93 -4.00 -15.43 -7.80
CA LYS A 93 -5.29 -14.80 -8.11
C LYS A 93 -5.09 -13.32 -8.39
N VAL A 94 -5.78 -12.79 -9.39
CA VAL A 94 -5.70 -11.36 -9.73
C VAL A 94 -7.10 -10.80 -9.76
N GLY A 95 -7.32 -9.75 -8.97
CA GLY A 95 -8.54 -8.96 -8.98
C GLY A 95 -8.28 -7.55 -9.49
N VAL A 96 -9.28 -6.94 -10.10
CA VAL A 96 -9.30 -5.49 -10.33
C VAL A 96 -10.52 -4.91 -9.65
N GLY A 97 -10.49 -3.63 -9.30
CA GLY A 97 -11.68 -2.92 -8.84
C GLY A 97 -12.97 -3.34 -9.57
N GLY A 98 -14.10 -3.35 -8.89
CA GLY A 98 -15.37 -3.68 -9.51
C GLY A 98 -16.05 -2.52 -10.24
N GLU A 99 -16.70 -2.84 -11.36
CA GLU A 99 -17.48 -1.91 -12.22
C GLU A 99 -18.91 -1.64 -11.68
N GLY A 100 -19.28 -2.26 -10.57
CA GLY A 100 -20.55 -2.10 -9.89
C GLY A 100 -20.73 -0.69 -9.31
N GLY A 101 -21.98 -0.37 -8.97
CA GLY A 101 -22.34 0.94 -8.43
C GLY A 101 -22.40 1.00 -6.90
N ILE A 102 -22.00 2.13 -6.33
CA ILE A 102 -22.46 2.54 -5.00
C ILE A 102 -23.70 3.39 -5.22
N SER A 103 -24.81 3.00 -4.62
CA SER A 103 -26.04 3.76 -4.75
C SER A 103 -25.92 5.14 -4.10
N ASN A 104 -26.86 6.03 -4.41
CA ASN A 104 -26.84 7.39 -3.89
C ASN A 104 -26.81 7.43 -2.36
N ASP A 105 -27.52 6.56 -1.65
CA ASP A 105 -27.53 6.53 -0.17
C ASP A 105 -26.26 5.91 0.45
N GLY A 106 -25.33 5.42 -0.36
CA GLY A 106 -24.08 4.81 0.09
C GLY A 106 -24.16 3.30 0.28
N LYS A 107 -25.26 2.64 -0.10
CA LYS A 107 -25.27 1.18 -0.17
C LYS A 107 -24.26 0.70 -1.21
N ILE A 108 -23.30 -0.09 -0.74
CA ILE A 108 -22.29 -0.75 -1.57
C ILE A 108 -22.89 -2.05 -2.12
N HIS A 109 -22.89 -2.19 -3.44
CA HIS A 109 -23.31 -3.41 -4.13
C HIS A 109 -22.12 -4.38 -4.30
N PRO A 110 -22.35 -5.65 -4.66
CA PRO A 110 -21.26 -6.55 -5.06
C PRO A 110 -20.47 -6.00 -6.25
N ASP A 111 -19.21 -6.41 -6.36
CA ASP A 111 -18.36 -6.12 -7.51
C ASP A 111 -18.18 -4.61 -7.78
N VAL A 112 -17.83 -3.81 -6.76
CA VAL A 112 -17.72 -2.33 -6.81
C VAL A 112 -16.27 -1.86 -6.59
N GLY A 113 -15.94 -0.58 -6.79
CA GLY A 113 -14.75 0.02 -6.19
C GLY A 113 -13.47 -0.19 -6.99
N GLY A 114 -12.37 0.46 -6.59
CA GLY A 114 -11.09 0.37 -7.29
C GLY A 114 -11.07 1.04 -8.67
N TYR A 115 -12.20 1.24 -9.37
CA TYR A 115 -12.31 2.13 -10.53
C TYR A 115 -12.65 3.57 -10.13
N LEU A 116 -13.43 3.73 -9.06
CA LEU A 116 -13.84 5.00 -8.49
C LEU A 116 -13.57 4.98 -6.97
N PRO A 117 -13.02 6.07 -6.39
CA PRO A 117 -12.93 6.20 -4.93
C PRO A 117 -14.32 6.36 -4.29
N LEU A 118 -14.44 6.05 -3.00
CA LEU A 118 -15.64 6.23 -2.18
C LEU A 118 -16.02 7.71 -2.05
N ILE A 119 -15.01 8.58 -1.93
CA ILE A 119 -15.11 10.02 -2.11
C ILE A 119 -14.45 10.37 -3.43
N ASP A 120 -15.24 10.84 -4.40
CA ASP A 120 -14.68 11.41 -5.61
C ASP A 120 -14.08 12.78 -5.32
N GLN A 121 -12.77 12.89 -5.52
CA GLN A 121 -12.05 14.16 -5.51
C GLN A 121 -11.89 14.73 -6.92
N SER A 122 -12.88 14.54 -7.79
CA SER A 122 -12.87 14.90 -9.22
C SER A 122 -11.64 14.38 -9.98
N MET A 123 -10.94 13.39 -9.41
CA MET A 123 -9.90 12.59 -10.05
C MET A 123 -10.54 11.48 -10.89
N SER A 124 -11.79 11.14 -10.58
CA SER A 124 -12.62 10.19 -11.30
C SER A 124 -13.41 10.90 -12.41
N THR A 125 -13.62 10.22 -13.53
CA THR A 125 -14.08 10.86 -14.77
C THR A 125 -15.40 10.35 -15.33
N VAL A 126 -16.33 9.82 -14.52
CA VAL A 126 -17.63 9.38 -15.06
C VAL A 126 -18.76 9.84 -14.14
N GLY A 127 -19.67 10.74 -14.54
CA GLY A 127 -20.73 10.53 -15.54
C GLY A 127 -20.44 10.63 -17.05
N ASP A 128 -21.18 9.81 -17.80
CA ASP A 128 -21.38 9.71 -19.27
C ASP A 128 -20.16 9.82 -20.19
N CYS A 129 -19.15 8.99 -19.95
CA CYS A 129 -17.89 8.94 -20.70
C CYS A 129 -17.03 10.19 -20.55
N ARG A 130 -16.00 10.09 -19.71
CA ARG A 130 -14.75 10.83 -19.84
C ARG A 130 -13.65 10.08 -19.08
N TYR A 131 -12.39 10.30 -19.42
CA TYR A 131 -11.23 9.49 -19.00
C TYR A 131 -10.27 10.38 -18.19
N ARG A 132 -9.92 9.96 -16.98
CA ARG A 132 -8.75 10.30 -16.13
C ARG A 132 -8.16 11.70 -16.29
N GLN A 133 -8.64 12.68 -15.52
CA GLN A 133 -7.98 13.99 -15.39
C GLN A 133 -7.56 14.22 -13.94
N ALA A 134 -6.38 13.69 -13.65
CA ALA A 134 -5.68 13.78 -12.37
C ALA A 134 -4.16 13.79 -12.60
N ILE A 135 -3.73 13.10 -13.66
CA ILE A 135 -2.34 12.86 -13.99
C ILE A 135 -1.97 13.76 -15.18
N PRO A 136 -1.01 14.69 -15.03
CA PRO A 136 -0.51 15.45 -16.17
C PRO A 136 0.05 14.48 -17.21
N VAL A 137 -0.61 14.39 -18.37
CA VAL A 137 -0.19 13.72 -19.61
C VAL A 137 0.48 12.35 -19.41
N ARG A 138 -0.32 11.28 -19.57
CA ARG A 138 -0.11 9.82 -19.80
C ARG A 138 1.27 9.19 -20.10
N LEU A 139 2.38 9.93 -20.03
CA LEU A 139 3.72 9.52 -20.43
C LEU A 139 4.20 8.30 -19.63
N ASN A 140 3.89 8.20 -18.33
CA ASN A 140 4.30 7.05 -17.51
C ASN A 140 3.56 5.77 -17.89
N ILE A 141 2.23 5.82 -18.04
CA ILE A 141 1.41 4.67 -18.46
C ILE A 141 1.79 4.24 -19.89
N ASP A 142 1.93 5.20 -20.81
CA ASP A 142 2.29 4.90 -22.19
C ASP A 142 3.72 4.31 -22.28
N THR A 143 4.64 4.79 -21.44
CA THR A 143 6.01 4.24 -21.33
C THR A 143 5.99 2.84 -20.75
N ASN A 144 5.28 2.61 -19.63
CA ASN A 144 5.14 1.31 -19.00
C ASN A 144 4.45 0.32 -19.94
N PHE A 145 3.41 0.74 -20.67
CA PHE A 145 2.76 -0.06 -21.69
C PHE A 145 3.73 -0.45 -22.81
N GLY A 146 4.48 0.50 -23.36
CA GLY A 146 5.47 0.26 -24.40
C GLY A 146 6.60 -0.69 -23.96
N LEU A 147 7.16 -0.46 -22.77
CA LEU A 147 8.20 -1.30 -22.18
C LEU A 147 7.69 -2.71 -21.89
N ARG A 148 6.52 -2.83 -21.25
CA ARG A 148 5.86 -4.13 -21.01
C ARG A 148 5.71 -4.90 -22.31
N ARG A 149 5.11 -4.29 -23.34
CA ARG A 149 4.81 -4.95 -24.63
C ARG A 149 6.06 -5.36 -25.40
N SER A 150 7.16 -4.61 -25.24
CA SER A 150 8.41 -4.88 -25.96
C SER A 150 9.36 -5.83 -25.21
N PHE A 151 9.25 -5.91 -23.88
CA PHE A 151 10.22 -6.62 -23.05
C PHE A 151 9.65 -7.86 -22.36
N LEU A 152 8.49 -7.76 -21.74
CA LEU A 152 7.99 -8.85 -20.89
C LEU A 152 7.44 -10.02 -21.71
N PRO A 153 7.73 -11.26 -21.31
CA PRO A 153 7.13 -12.42 -21.93
C PRO A 153 5.63 -12.43 -21.63
N GLN A 154 4.82 -12.76 -22.64
CA GLN A 154 3.37 -12.69 -22.50
C GLN A 154 2.77 -14.09 -22.39
N GLY A 155 2.04 -14.32 -21.31
CA GLY A 155 1.34 -15.58 -21.04
C GLY A 155 0.00 -15.70 -21.76
N ASN A 156 -0.76 -16.71 -21.37
CA ASN A 156 -2.12 -16.96 -21.88
C ASN A 156 -3.19 -16.10 -21.18
N ARG A 157 -2.92 -15.63 -19.96
CA ARG A 157 -3.83 -14.77 -19.19
C ARG A 157 -3.85 -13.39 -19.82
N ARG A 158 -5.04 -12.81 -19.96
CA ARG A 158 -5.28 -11.46 -20.49
C ARG A 158 -6.39 -10.79 -19.74
N TYR A 159 -6.32 -9.48 -19.62
CA TYR A 159 -7.46 -8.69 -19.16
C TYR A 159 -8.62 -8.82 -20.15
N ILE A 160 -9.79 -9.18 -19.63
CA ILE A 160 -11.04 -9.22 -20.39
C ILE A 160 -12.06 -8.39 -19.60
N PRO A 161 -12.50 -7.23 -20.11
CA PRO A 161 -13.52 -6.41 -19.46
C PRO A 161 -14.76 -7.25 -19.12
N LEU A 162 -15.34 -7.00 -17.95
CA LEU A 162 -16.54 -7.68 -17.42
C LEU A 162 -16.38 -9.18 -17.11
N VAL A 163 -15.24 -9.79 -17.43
CA VAL A 163 -14.93 -11.20 -17.14
C VAL A 163 -13.82 -11.32 -16.09
N GLN A 164 -12.94 -10.32 -16.03
CA GLN A 164 -11.90 -10.23 -15.01
C GLN A 164 -12.51 -10.31 -13.60
N PRO A 165 -12.03 -11.21 -12.72
CA PRO A 165 -12.46 -11.25 -11.32
C PRO A 165 -12.31 -9.89 -10.64
N THR A 166 -13.31 -9.54 -9.82
CA THR A 166 -13.26 -8.31 -9.02
C THR A 166 -12.36 -8.47 -7.81
N ALA A 167 -11.83 -7.36 -7.33
CA ALA A 167 -11.04 -7.30 -6.12
C ALA A 167 -11.82 -7.85 -4.92
N GLN A 168 -13.14 -7.56 -4.81
CA GLN A 168 -13.96 -8.18 -3.76
C GLN A 168 -13.98 -9.69 -3.87
N GLN A 169 -14.24 -10.22 -5.06
CA GLN A 169 -14.38 -11.66 -5.25
C GLN A 169 -13.11 -12.40 -4.82
N VAL A 170 -11.95 -11.93 -5.30
CA VAL A 170 -10.69 -12.59 -4.94
C VAL A 170 -10.34 -12.38 -3.45
N MET A 171 -10.53 -11.18 -2.89
CA MET A 171 -10.25 -10.89 -1.47
C MET A 171 -11.10 -11.78 -0.56
N ILE A 172 -12.39 -11.93 -0.85
CA ILE A 172 -13.31 -12.80 -0.11
C ILE A 172 -12.80 -14.24 -0.16
N ASP A 173 -12.50 -14.76 -1.35
CA ASP A 173 -12.02 -16.12 -1.52
C ASP A 173 -10.71 -16.36 -0.74
N THR A 174 -9.74 -15.45 -0.86
CA THR A 174 -8.44 -15.59 -0.21
C THR A 174 -8.50 -15.43 1.30
N ILE A 175 -9.24 -14.44 1.81
CA ILE A 175 -9.29 -14.16 3.25
C ILE A 175 -10.21 -15.16 3.97
N SER A 176 -11.27 -15.66 3.32
CA SER A 176 -12.11 -16.72 3.89
C SER A 176 -11.37 -18.06 4.03
N ASP A 177 -10.44 -18.34 3.11
CA ASP A 177 -9.61 -19.56 3.12
C ASP A 177 -8.59 -19.61 4.27
N GLY A 178 -8.28 -18.51 4.94
CA GLY A 178 -7.39 -18.51 6.11
C GLY A 178 -6.71 -17.19 6.43
N LEU A 179 -6.00 -17.20 7.57
CA LEU A 179 -5.30 -16.04 8.10
C LEU A 179 -4.31 -15.46 7.07
N THR A 180 -4.49 -14.18 6.74
CA THR A 180 -3.81 -13.50 5.64
C THR A 180 -3.24 -12.17 6.10
N THR A 181 -2.00 -11.88 5.73
CA THR A 181 -1.38 -10.56 5.87
C THR A 181 -1.64 -9.74 4.62
N VAL A 182 -2.04 -8.49 4.81
CA VAL A 182 -2.40 -7.57 3.72
C VAL A 182 -1.32 -6.50 3.58
N ILE A 183 -0.91 -6.23 2.35
CA ILE A 183 0.03 -5.15 1.99
C ILE A 183 -0.72 -4.21 1.04
N LEU A 184 -0.98 -2.99 1.49
CA LEU A 184 -1.63 -1.92 0.72
C LEU A 184 -0.55 -0.95 0.24
N ILE A 185 -0.33 -0.92 -1.06
CA ILE A 185 0.63 -0.03 -1.74
C ILE A 185 -0.03 0.86 -2.81
N GLY A 186 -1.33 0.69 -3.05
CA GLY A 186 -2.16 1.65 -3.79
C GLY A 186 -3.19 2.35 -2.90
N SER A 187 -4.20 2.97 -3.52
CA SER A 187 -5.33 3.55 -2.76
C SER A 187 -6.09 2.48 -1.97
N HIS A 188 -6.62 2.83 -0.80
CA HIS A 188 -7.23 1.85 0.11
C HIS A 188 -8.65 1.39 -0.29
N THR A 189 -9.10 1.72 -1.50
CA THR A 189 -10.50 1.68 -1.91
C THR A 189 -11.06 0.26 -1.90
N ASN A 190 -10.36 -0.68 -2.55
CA ASN A 190 -10.77 -2.08 -2.61
C ASN A 190 -10.89 -2.69 -1.21
N PHE A 191 -9.85 -2.50 -0.39
CA PHE A 191 -9.80 -3.10 0.94
C PHE A 191 -10.80 -2.46 1.91
N ALA A 192 -11.02 -1.14 1.84
CA ALA A 192 -12.06 -0.48 2.63
C ALA A 192 -13.45 -1.02 2.30
N ILE A 193 -13.77 -1.22 1.02
CA ILE A 193 -15.04 -1.82 0.61
C ILE A 193 -15.16 -3.23 1.19
N PHE A 194 -14.12 -4.06 1.07
CA PHE A 194 -14.10 -5.39 1.69
C PHE A 194 -14.40 -5.33 3.19
N LEU A 195 -13.76 -4.41 3.94
CA LEU A 195 -13.99 -4.25 5.38
C LEU A 195 -15.41 -3.78 5.72
N MET A 196 -16.02 -2.96 4.85
CA MET A 196 -17.37 -2.42 5.02
C MET A 196 -18.45 -3.44 4.68
N THR A 197 -18.23 -4.32 3.70
CA THR A 197 -19.23 -5.31 3.25
C THR A 197 -19.06 -6.68 3.89
N HIS A 198 -17.85 -7.03 4.33
CA HIS A 198 -17.51 -8.32 4.97
C HIS A 198 -16.80 -8.16 6.32
N PRO A 199 -17.39 -7.42 7.29
CA PRO A 199 -16.76 -7.20 8.59
C PRO A 199 -16.48 -8.51 9.36
N GLU A 200 -17.21 -9.59 9.10
CA GLU A 200 -17.02 -10.91 9.68
C GLU A 200 -15.68 -11.57 9.30
N LEU A 201 -15.10 -11.16 8.17
CA LEU A 201 -13.82 -11.68 7.67
C LEU A 201 -12.61 -10.91 8.21
N LYS A 202 -12.80 -9.78 8.91
CA LYS A 202 -11.72 -9.02 9.57
C LYS A 202 -10.83 -9.88 10.47
N LYS A 203 -11.43 -10.85 11.15
CA LYS A 203 -10.74 -11.79 12.05
C LYS A 203 -9.70 -12.69 11.33
N ASN A 204 -9.79 -12.79 10.00
CA ASN A 204 -8.85 -13.54 9.18
C ASN A 204 -7.75 -12.65 8.58
N VAL A 205 -7.68 -11.37 8.96
CA VAL A 205 -6.59 -10.47 8.59
C VAL A 205 -5.62 -10.38 9.76
N GLU A 206 -4.40 -10.87 9.59
CA GLU A 206 -3.37 -10.89 10.65
C GLU A 206 -2.85 -9.48 10.94
N HIS A 207 -2.46 -8.78 9.87
CA HIS A 207 -1.80 -7.49 9.93
C HIS A 207 -1.97 -6.77 8.60
N ILE A 208 -1.97 -5.44 8.62
CA ILE A 208 -2.01 -4.60 7.41
C ILE A 208 -0.73 -3.75 7.37
N TYR A 209 0.03 -3.87 6.29
CA TYR A 209 1.15 -2.98 5.99
C TYR A 209 0.70 -1.95 4.96
N VAL A 210 0.95 -0.67 5.21
CA VAL A 210 0.46 0.43 4.38
C VAL A 210 1.64 1.26 3.90
N MET A 211 1.77 1.44 2.58
CA MET A 211 2.49 2.58 2.02
C MET A 211 1.51 3.74 1.89
N GLY A 212 1.82 4.84 2.58
CA GLY A 212 1.06 6.06 2.41
C GLY A 212 1.18 7.03 3.57
N GLY A 213 0.69 8.24 3.36
CA GLY A 213 0.73 9.30 4.35
C GLY A 213 2.08 10.00 4.54
N GLY A 214 2.04 11.14 5.23
CA GLY A 214 3.19 11.79 5.84
C GLY A 214 2.78 12.26 7.24
N VAL A 215 3.53 11.86 8.27
CA VAL A 215 3.13 12.04 9.68
C VAL A 215 3.82 13.25 10.31
N ARG A 216 5.14 13.37 10.13
CA ARG A 216 6.01 14.40 10.73
C ARG A 216 6.89 15.12 9.70
N SER A 217 6.80 14.77 8.42
CA SER A 217 7.79 15.15 7.42
C SER A 217 7.95 16.67 7.34
N ASN A 218 9.06 17.19 7.87
CA ASN A 218 9.52 18.55 7.69
C ASN A 218 10.68 18.48 6.70
N ASN A 219 10.38 18.51 5.40
CA ASN A 219 11.25 18.14 4.27
C ASN A 219 11.40 16.63 4.04
N PRO A 220 11.28 16.15 2.79
CA PRO A 220 11.92 14.90 2.40
C PRO A 220 13.44 15.08 2.55
N VAL A 221 13.98 14.51 3.63
CA VAL A 221 15.35 14.73 4.13
C VAL A 221 16.44 14.31 3.13
N GLY A 222 16.07 13.54 2.09
CA GLY A 222 16.97 13.07 1.05
C GLY A 222 17.36 14.12 0.01
N CYS A 223 16.41 14.68 -0.73
CA CYS A 223 16.71 15.49 -1.93
C CYS A 223 16.69 17.00 -1.71
N CYS A 224 16.28 17.46 -0.53
CA CYS A 224 16.13 18.88 -0.21
C CYS A 224 17.33 19.52 0.48
N GLN A 225 18.46 18.82 0.56
CA GLN A 225 19.70 19.39 1.07
C GLN A 225 20.38 20.21 -0.02
N GLU A 226 20.79 21.45 0.27
CA GLU A 226 21.42 22.39 -0.68
C GLU A 226 22.65 21.80 -1.40
N ASN A 227 23.30 20.79 -0.82
CA ASN A 227 24.52 20.15 -1.32
C ASN A 227 24.33 18.73 -1.84
N ASN A 228 23.09 18.21 -1.93
CA ASN A 228 22.90 16.86 -2.44
C ASN A 228 22.94 16.84 -3.98
N THR A 229 24.01 16.29 -4.55
CA THR A 229 24.18 16.11 -5.99
C THR A 229 23.56 14.82 -6.52
N SER A 230 23.17 13.89 -5.64
CA SER A 230 22.62 12.58 -6.00
C SER A 230 21.16 12.61 -6.45
N CYS A 231 20.45 13.69 -6.15
CA CYS A 231 19.12 13.99 -6.68
C CYS A 231 18.86 15.50 -6.69
N LYS A 232 18.12 15.99 -7.69
CA LYS A 232 17.74 17.41 -7.78
C LYS A 232 16.42 17.64 -7.04
N PRO A 233 16.32 18.59 -6.09
CA PRO A 233 15.06 18.91 -5.44
C PRO A 233 14.05 19.43 -6.48
N SER A 234 12.87 18.82 -6.55
CA SER A 234 11.77 19.16 -7.47
C SER A 234 11.02 20.45 -7.10
N GLY A 235 11.61 21.33 -6.28
CA GLY A 235 10.92 22.52 -5.76
C GLY A 235 9.90 22.24 -4.64
N GLN A 236 9.79 21.00 -4.16
CA GLN A 236 8.85 20.56 -3.12
C GLN A 236 9.46 20.50 -1.71
N CYS A 237 10.56 21.20 -1.50
CA CYS A 237 11.22 21.23 -0.19
C CYS A 237 10.38 22.02 0.82
N GLY A 238 10.05 21.37 1.93
CA GLY A 238 9.23 21.90 3.03
C GLY A 238 7.77 21.44 2.97
N ILE A 239 7.40 20.62 1.99
CA ILE A 239 6.05 20.07 1.80
C ILE A 239 6.01 18.65 2.39
N ILE A 240 4.98 18.36 3.19
CA ILE A 240 4.82 17.06 3.89
C ILE A 240 4.30 15.98 2.92
N GLY A 241 3.41 16.39 2.01
CA GLY A 241 2.79 15.55 0.99
C GLY A 241 3.56 15.46 -0.33
N ASN A 242 3.07 14.65 -1.26
CA ASN A 242 3.68 14.39 -2.57
C ASN A 242 2.72 14.60 -3.76
N LEU A 243 1.65 15.39 -3.60
CA LEU A 243 0.73 15.69 -4.71
C LEU A 243 1.43 16.49 -5.82
N PHE A 244 1.71 15.84 -6.95
CA PHE A 244 2.45 16.39 -8.10
C PHE A 244 2.02 17.80 -8.52
N THR A 245 0.76 17.94 -8.97
CA THR A 245 0.18 19.22 -9.42
C THR A 245 -0.72 19.87 -8.38
N GLY A 246 -1.06 19.15 -7.30
CA GLY A 246 -1.98 19.59 -6.25
C GLY A 246 -1.35 20.21 -5.02
N TYR A 247 -0.02 20.34 -4.95
CA TYR A 247 0.64 20.87 -3.75
C TYR A 247 0.21 22.31 -3.38
N THR A 248 -0.27 23.09 -4.35
CA THR A 248 -0.79 24.46 -4.15
C THR A 248 -2.17 24.48 -3.51
N SER A 249 -2.94 23.39 -3.57
CA SER A 249 -4.23 23.25 -2.88
C SER A 249 -4.12 22.42 -1.60
N ASN A 250 -3.25 21.41 -1.58
CA ASN A 250 -3.00 20.55 -0.43
C ASN A 250 -1.53 20.13 -0.35
N PRO A 251 -0.73 20.78 0.51
CA PRO A 251 0.68 20.46 0.70
C PRO A 251 0.91 19.31 1.72
N TYR A 252 -0.14 18.72 2.27
CA TYR A 252 -0.04 17.74 3.36
C TYR A 252 -0.35 16.31 2.92
N ALA A 253 -1.12 16.13 1.85
CA ALA A 253 -1.57 14.82 1.43
C ALA A 253 -0.48 14.02 0.75
N GLU A 254 -0.39 12.74 1.13
CA GLU A 254 0.24 11.73 0.31
C GLU A 254 -0.79 11.16 -0.67
N PHE A 255 -0.34 10.80 -1.87
CA PHE A 255 -1.17 10.44 -3.02
C PHE A 255 -2.14 9.28 -2.76
N ASN A 256 -1.71 8.13 -2.23
CA ASN A 256 -2.58 6.98 -1.99
C ASN A 256 -3.73 7.31 -1.03
N ILE A 257 -3.45 8.15 -0.03
CA ILE A 257 -4.45 8.62 0.93
C ILE A 257 -5.34 9.71 0.33
N PHE A 258 -4.77 10.57 -0.52
CA PHE A 258 -5.53 11.59 -1.22
C PHE A 258 -6.55 10.99 -2.18
N VAL A 259 -6.18 9.94 -2.92
CA VAL A 259 -7.08 9.29 -3.89
C VAL A 259 -8.39 8.85 -3.23
N ASP A 260 -8.34 8.29 -2.01
CA ASP A 260 -9.55 7.96 -1.25
C ASP A 260 -9.34 8.07 0.28
N PRO A 261 -9.49 9.28 0.84
CA PRO A 261 -9.23 9.49 2.27
C PRO A 261 -10.28 8.82 3.15
N PHE A 262 -11.50 8.61 2.64
CA PHE A 262 -12.52 7.90 3.40
C PHE A 262 -12.23 6.41 3.45
N ALA A 263 -11.83 5.80 2.34
CA ALA A 263 -11.34 4.42 2.37
C ALA A 263 -10.13 4.28 3.30
N ALA A 264 -9.17 5.20 3.23
CA ALA A 264 -8.04 5.20 4.15
C ALA A 264 -8.47 5.29 5.60
N TYR A 265 -9.44 6.15 5.92
CA TYR A 265 -10.05 6.22 7.26
C TYR A 265 -10.66 4.88 7.68
N GLN A 266 -11.43 4.22 6.82
CA GLN A 266 -12.05 2.91 7.12
C GLN A 266 -11.00 1.83 7.41
N VAL A 267 -9.89 1.81 6.68
CA VAL A 267 -8.78 0.88 6.91
C VAL A 267 -8.10 1.17 8.24
N ILE A 268 -7.73 2.42 8.50
CA ILE A 268 -7.00 2.82 9.70
C ILE A 268 -7.84 2.62 10.98
N HIS A 269 -9.16 2.83 10.89
CA HIS A 269 -10.10 2.61 12.00
C HIS A 269 -10.70 1.19 12.00
N SER A 270 -10.11 0.24 11.27
CA SER A 270 -10.66 -1.12 11.12
C SER A 270 -10.60 -1.98 12.40
N GLY A 271 -9.69 -1.64 13.32
CA GLY A 271 -9.35 -2.41 14.51
C GLY A 271 -8.33 -3.54 14.27
N ILE A 272 -7.82 -3.68 13.05
CA ILE A 272 -6.78 -4.64 12.69
C ILE A 272 -5.40 -4.02 12.97
N PRO A 273 -4.38 -4.79 13.43
CA PRO A 273 -3.01 -4.30 13.58
C PRO A 273 -2.47 -3.72 12.26
N ILE A 274 -1.92 -2.50 12.32
CA ILE A 274 -1.43 -1.77 11.15
C ILE A 274 0.01 -1.31 11.38
N THR A 275 0.85 -1.48 10.36
CA THR A 275 2.14 -0.78 10.23
C THR A 275 2.03 0.21 9.07
N LEU A 276 2.14 1.50 9.39
CA LEU A 276 2.24 2.56 8.40
C LEU A 276 3.70 2.79 8.02
N VAL A 277 3.99 2.84 6.72
CA VAL A 277 5.28 3.21 6.14
C VAL A 277 5.09 4.54 5.38
N PRO A 278 5.23 5.68 6.06
CA PRO A 278 4.92 6.98 5.50
C PRO A 278 6.08 7.59 4.71
N LEU A 279 5.81 8.71 4.03
CA LEU A 279 6.80 9.54 3.34
C LEU A 279 7.97 9.96 4.24
N ASP A 280 7.78 10.05 5.55
CA ASP A 280 8.84 10.28 6.53
C ASP A 280 9.97 9.25 6.43
N ALA A 281 9.59 7.99 6.22
CA ALA A 281 10.52 6.87 6.10
C ALA A 281 10.90 6.65 4.64
N THR A 282 9.93 6.60 3.73
CA THR A 282 10.18 6.18 2.35
C THR A 282 11.00 7.22 1.55
N ASN A 283 10.92 8.51 1.89
CA ASN A 283 11.74 9.56 1.27
C ASN A 283 13.22 9.53 1.72
N SER A 284 13.61 8.62 2.62
CA SER A 284 15.01 8.36 2.94
C SER A 284 15.70 7.44 1.91
N ILE A 285 14.94 6.83 1.00
CA ILE A 285 15.43 5.81 0.06
C ILE A 285 15.26 6.28 -1.41
N PRO A 286 16.08 7.24 -1.88
CA PRO A 286 16.03 7.70 -3.26
C PRO A 286 16.66 6.67 -4.22
N ILE A 287 16.13 6.63 -5.45
CA ILE A 287 16.79 5.94 -6.57
C ILE A 287 17.96 6.81 -7.02
N THR A 288 19.17 6.43 -6.63
CA THR A 288 20.40 7.15 -6.99
C THR A 288 20.99 6.64 -8.30
N GLU A 289 21.86 7.44 -8.94
CA GLU A 289 22.65 6.99 -10.10
C GLU A 289 23.49 5.75 -9.77
N GLN A 290 24.00 5.65 -8.54
CA GLN A 290 24.74 4.47 -8.07
C GLN A 290 23.84 3.24 -8.07
N PHE A 291 22.63 3.34 -7.50
CA PHE A 291 21.67 2.24 -7.50
C PHE A 291 21.28 1.81 -8.93
N LEU A 292 21.05 2.77 -9.83
CA LEU A 292 20.79 2.47 -11.25
C LEU A 292 22.00 1.79 -11.92
N SER A 293 23.23 2.17 -11.55
CA SER A 293 24.46 1.55 -12.05
C SER A 293 24.61 0.09 -11.61
N GLU A 294 24.20 -0.25 -10.38
CA GLU A 294 24.18 -1.64 -9.92
C GLU A 294 23.26 -2.48 -10.81
N PHE A 295 22.03 -2.01 -11.07
CA PHE A 295 21.12 -2.66 -11.99
C PHE A 295 21.68 -2.74 -13.41
N LYS A 296 22.40 -1.72 -13.88
CA LYS A 296 23.06 -1.74 -15.19
C LYS A 296 24.14 -2.83 -15.28
N GLN A 297 24.91 -3.02 -14.22
CA GLN A 297 26.01 -3.98 -14.16
C GLN A 297 25.54 -5.42 -13.92
N HIS A 298 24.42 -5.60 -13.21
CA HIS A 298 23.95 -6.90 -12.73
C HIS A 298 22.63 -7.36 -13.39
N GLN A 299 22.59 -7.36 -14.72
CA GLN A 299 21.42 -7.72 -15.53
C GLN A 299 21.32 -9.22 -15.88
N ASN A 300 21.76 -10.10 -14.97
CA ASN A 300 21.85 -11.54 -15.25
C ASN A 300 20.49 -12.26 -15.31
N THR A 301 19.41 -11.56 -14.94
CA THR A 301 18.05 -12.09 -14.89
C THR A 301 17.11 -11.19 -15.71
N LEU A 302 16.01 -11.74 -16.22
CA LEU A 302 15.02 -10.97 -16.99
C LEU A 302 14.39 -9.88 -16.12
N GLU A 303 14.19 -10.17 -14.84
CA GLU A 303 13.65 -9.28 -13.83
C GLU A 303 14.57 -8.08 -13.63
N ALA A 304 15.88 -8.32 -13.43
CA ALA A 304 16.85 -7.24 -13.27
C ALA A 304 16.99 -6.39 -14.54
N GLN A 305 16.92 -7.00 -15.72
CA GLN A 305 16.89 -6.28 -17.00
C GLN A 305 15.64 -5.40 -17.11
N TYR A 306 14.47 -5.94 -16.79
CA TYR A 306 13.21 -5.21 -16.84
C TYR A 306 13.22 -4.01 -15.89
N CYS A 307 13.59 -4.24 -14.63
CA CYS A 307 13.84 -3.21 -13.63
C CYS A 307 14.74 -2.09 -14.15
N TYR A 308 15.88 -2.44 -14.75
CA TYR A 308 16.81 -1.46 -15.32
C TYR A 308 16.18 -0.67 -16.48
N GLN A 309 15.46 -1.33 -17.38
CA GLN A 309 14.82 -0.65 -18.53
C GLN A 309 13.80 0.37 -18.05
N THR A 310 13.00 0.04 -17.04
CA THR A 310 12.01 0.97 -16.53
C THR A 310 12.65 2.14 -15.81
N MET A 311 13.57 1.92 -14.86
CA MET A 311 14.18 3.01 -14.08
C MET A 311 14.92 4.08 -14.91
N LYS A 312 15.39 3.76 -16.12
CA LYS A 312 16.01 4.76 -17.01
C LYS A 312 15.11 5.95 -17.32
N PHE A 313 13.79 5.73 -17.31
CA PHE A 313 12.81 6.76 -17.63
C PHE A 313 12.35 7.54 -16.38
N TYR A 314 12.71 7.07 -15.18
CA TYR A 314 12.31 7.65 -13.89
C TYR A 314 13.54 8.13 -13.12
N THR A 315 14.06 9.31 -13.48
CA THR A 315 15.37 9.81 -13.02
C THR A 315 15.34 10.64 -11.73
N ALA A 316 14.24 10.63 -10.96
CA ALA A 316 14.13 11.31 -9.67
C ALA A 316 13.01 10.74 -8.78
N SER A 317 13.05 9.43 -8.51
CA SER A 317 11.99 8.72 -7.77
C SER A 317 12.54 8.05 -6.51
N PHE A 318 11.64 7.64 -5.61
CA PHE A 318 11.96 6.93 -4.37
C PHE A 318 11.41 5.51 -4.43
N MET A 319 11.98 4.59 -3.65
CA MET A 319 11.51 3.19 -3.61
C MET A 319 10.38 2.98 -2.60
N TRP A 320 9.28 3.73 -2.73
CA TRP A 320 8.20 3.79 -1.74
C TRP A 320 7.60 2.41 -1.41
N ASP A 321 7.06 1.70 -2.41
CA ASP A 321 6.35 0.44 -2.18
C ASP A 321 7.29 -0.74 -1.93
N SER A 322 8.46 -0.70 -2.57
CA SER A 322 9.50 -1.71 -2.37
C SER A 322 10.05 -1.65 -0.95
N PHE A 323 10.23 -0.44 -0.40
CA PHE A 323 10.62 -0.26 0.99
C PHE A 323 9.54 -0.79 1.93
N THR A 324 8.27 -0.48 1.67
CA THR A 324 7.13 -1.02 2.44
C THR A 324 7.11 -2.55 2.43
N SER A 325 7.33 -3.18 1.28
CA SER A 325 7.45 -4.64 1.18
C SER A 325 8.64 -5.20 1.95
N GLY A 326 9.79 -4.52 1.93
CA GLY A 326 10.95 -4.86 2.75
C GLY A 326 10.65 -4.78 4.25
N ILE A 327 10.01 -3.70 4.70
CA ILE A 327 9.57 -3.53 6.09
C ILE A 327 8.64 -4.68 6.51
N ALA A 328 7.64 -4.99 5.69
CA ALA A 328 6.67 -6.06 5.96
C ALA A 328 7.36 -7.43 6.10
N ILE A 329 8.22 -7.78 5.14
CA ILE A 329 8.97 -9.04 5.17
C ILE A 329 9.89 -9.11 6.38
N SER A 330 10.65 -8.05 6.68
CA SER A 330 11.54 -8.02 7.85
C SER A 330 10.77 -8.24 9.15
N ILE A 331 9.65 -7.55 9.36
CA ILE A 331 8.80 -7.74 10.56
C ILE A 331 8.29 -9.18 10.62
N MET A 332 7.77 -9.72 9.53
CA MET A 332 7.20 -11.07 9.53
C MET A 332 8.25 -12.17 9.77
N ARG A 333 9.50 -11.97 9.33
CA ARG A 333 10.64 -12.88 9.58
C ARG A 333 11.11 -12.82 11.03
N ASN A 334 11.25 -11.60 11.52
CA ASN A 334 11.86 -11.32 12.80
C ASN A 334 10.87 -11.51 13.97
N GLY A 335 9.56 -11.43 13.70
CA GLY A 335 8.49 -11.63 14.68
C GLY A 335 8.59 -10.66 15.86
N ASP A 336 8.00 -11.04 17.01
CA ASP A 336 8.14 -10.32 18.29
C ASP A 336 9.54 -10.46 18.93
N LYS A 337 10.52 -11.07 18.24
CA LYS A 337 11.84 -11.38 18.84
C LYS A 337 12.72 -10.15 19.01
N TYR A 338 12.42 -9.09 18.30
CA TYR A 338 13.07 -7.81 18.44
C TYR A 338 12.06 -6.89 19.11
N ASN A 339 12.51 -6.08 20.06
CA ASN A 339 11.69 -5.13 20.83
C ASN A 339 11.12 -4.00 19.94
N GLY A 340 10.54 -4.33 18.78
CA GLY A 340 10.17 -3.41 17.70
C GLY A 340 11.26 -3.14 16.66
N GLU A 341 12.41 -3.83 16.65
CA GLU A 341 13.48 -3.53 15.67
C GLU A 341 13.18 -4.13 14.29
N ASN A 342 13.36 -3.33 13.24
CA ASN A 342 13.27 -3.73 11.84
C ASN A 342 14.64 -3.55 11.18
N GLU A 343 14.97 -4.39 10.19
CA GLU A 343 16.29 -4.35 9.52
C GLU A 343 16.55 -3.05 8.74
N PHE A 344 15.48 -2.34 8.36
CA PHE A 344 15.53 -1.20 7.46
C PHE A 344 15.12 0.12 8.11
N ALA A 345 14.39 0.09 9.23
CA ALA A 345 13.84 1.30 9.85
C ALA A 345 13.69 1.19 11.38
N ASP A 346 13.72 2.35 12.02
CA ASP A 346 13.25 2.48 13.40
C ASP A 346 11.72 2.50 13.43
N MET A 347 11.13 1.77 14.38
CA MET A 347 9.67 1.65 14.51
C MET A 347 9.15 2.43 15.72
N GLU A 348 8.00 3.07 15.57
CA GLU A 348 7.33 3.81 16.65
C GLU A 348 5.83 3.51 16.68
N TYR A 349 5.29 3.32 17.88
CA TYR A 349 3.84 3.23 18.10
C TYR A 349 3.24 4.63 18.20
N MET A 350 2.22 4.89 17.38
CA MET A 350 1.56 6.19 17.33
C MET A 350 0.05 6.03 17.15
N ASN A 351 -0.71 6.92 17.78
CA ASN A 351 -2.14 7.05 17.47
C ASN A 351 -2.27 7.87 16.19
N LEU A 352 -2.87 7.27 15.17
CA LEU A 352 -3.02 7.87 13.84
C LEU A 352 -4.50 8.02 13.49
N THR A 353 -4.82 9.10 12.78
CA THR A 353 -6.11 9.24 12.12
C THR A 353 -5.91 9.84 10.73
N VAL A 354 -6.87 9.58 9.85
CA VAL A 354 -6.96 10.21 8.54
C VAL A 354 -7.94 11.37 8.62
N ILE A 355 -7.55 12.54 8.13
CA ILE A 355 -8.46 13.67 7.97
C ILE A 355 -9.23 13.52 6.67
N THR A 356 -10.55 13.38 6.78
CA THR A 356 -11.43 13.24 5.61
C THR A 356 -12.13 14.54 5.20
N SER A 357 -12.12 15.56 6.04
CA SER A 357 -12.75 16.87 5.80
C SER A 357 -11.90 17.99 6.40
N ASN A 358 -12.06 19.23 5.92
CA ASN A 358 -11.28 20.39 6.33
C ASN A 358 -11.96 21.16 7.45
N LYS A 359 -11.17 21.97 8.18
CA LYS A 359 -11.68 22.83 9.24
C LYS A 359 -12.58 23.95 8.70
N PRO A 360 -13.57 24.41 9.47
CA PRO A 360 -13.98 23.87 10.77
C PRO A 360 -14.68 22.50 10.63
N TYR A 361 -14.23 21.52 11.41
CA TYR A 361 -14.85 20.19 11.45
C TYR A 361 -16.27 20.30 11.98
N GLY A 362 -17.16 19.40 11.54
CA GLY A 362 -18.52 19.42 12.06
C GLY A 362 -19.38 20.57 11.52
N VAL A 363 -18.94 21.29 10.48
CA VAL A 363 -19.72 22.36 9.84
C VAL A 363 -20.29 21.88 8.51
N ASP A 364 -21.56 22.15 8.29
CA ASP A 364 -22.22 21.93 7.00
C ASP A 364 -22.22 23.24 6.22
N ASP A 365 -21.35 23.35 5.23
CA ASP A 365 -21.27 24.47 4.29
C ASP A 365 -21.88 24.15 2.92
N GLY A 366 -22.56 23.00 2.81
CA GLY A 366 -23.13 22.52 1.56
C GLY A 366 -22.11 21.98 0.55
N SER A 367 -20.82 21.90 0.87
CA SER A 367 -19.82 21.36 -0.07
C SER A 367 -19.59 19.85 0.06
N ASN A 368 -19.93 19.26 1.20
CA ASN A 368 -19.60 17.86 1.50
C ASN A 368 -20.59 16.86 0.85
N PRO A 369 -20.15 16.02 -0.10
CA PRO A 369 -21.04 15.13 -0.87
C PRO A 369 -21.69 14.02 -0.03
N PHE A 370 -21.20 13.76 1.18
CA PHE A 370 -21.84 12.84 2.12
C PHE A 370 -23.10 13.39 2.76
N PHE A 371 -23.22 14.71 2.91
CA PHE A 371 -24.29 15.35 3.67
C PHE A 371 -25.16 16.28 2.81
N ASN A 372 -24.58 16.97 1.82
CA ASN A 372 -25.27 18.01 1.06
C ASN A 372 -26.52 17.45 0.35
N GLY A 373 -27.67 18.11 0.56
CA GLY A 373 -28.94 17.80 -0.12
C GLY A 373 -29.55 16.44 0.26
N ARG A 374 -29.09 15.81 1.35
CA ARG A 374 -29.49 14.45 1.73
C ARG A 374 -30.28 14.42 3.03
N GLU A 375 -31.38 13.68 3.01
CA GLU A 375 -32.15 13.38 4.23
C GLU A 375 -31.40 12.39 5.13
N VAL A 376 -30.82 11.35 4.53
CA VAL A 376 -29.92 10.38 5.19
C VAL A 376 -28.52 10.55 4.61
N PRO A 377 -27.50 10.87 5.45
CA PRO A 377 -26.12 10.98 4.97
C PRO A 377 -25.62 9.69 4.33
N ARG A 378 -24.78 9.83 3.30
CA ARG A 378 -24.16 8.69 2.60
C ARG A 378 -23.37 7.83 3.60
N PHE A 379 -23.42 6.51 3.46
CA PHE A 379 -22.76 5.56 4.37
C PHE A 379 -23.24 5.65 5.83
N ASN A 380 -24.44 6.21 6.07
CA ASN A 380 -24.99 6.43 7.41
C ASN A 380 -24.08 7.25 8.34
N LEU A 381 -23.31 8.19 7.76
CA LEU A 381 -22.42 9.03 8.55
C LEU A 381 -23.19 9.99 9.47
N THR A 382 -22.59 10.30 10.61
CA THR A 382 -23.18 11.25 11.56
C THR A 382 -22.99 12.68 11.08
N LYS A 383 -24.09 13.41 10.86
CA LYS A 383 -24.05 14.84 10.52
C LYS A 383 -23.42 15.63 11.68
N TYR A 384 -22.55 16.57 11.35
CA TYR A 384 -21.72 17.33 12.30
C TYR A 384 -20.66 16.49 13.04
N GLY A 385 -20.39 15.27 12.55
CA GLY A 385 -19.33 14.40 13.06
C GLY A 385 -17.95 14.66 12.44
N VAL A 386 -17.03 13.73 12.67
CA VAL A 386 -15.62 13.82 12.22
C VAL A 386 -15.43 13.91 10.71
N HIS A 387 -16.42 13.45 9.93
CA HIS A 387 -16.41 13.51 8.47
C HIS A 387 -17.10 14.76 7.91
N SER A 388 -17.76 15.56 8.75
CA SER A 388 -18.40 16.81 8.35
C SER A 388 -17.39 17.95 8.24
N GLY A 389 -17.70 18.94 7.41
CA GLY A 389 -16.76 19.96 6.94
C GLY A 389 -16.46 19.81 5.44
N HIS A 390 -15.73 20.75 4.87
CA HIS A 390 -15.42 20.75 3.45
C HIS A 390 -14.52 19.58 3.05
N VAL A 391 -14.94 18.75 2.11
CA VAL A 391 -14.11 17.68 1.54
C VAL A 391 -13.47 18.24 0.28
N GLN A 392 -12.14 18.12 0.16
CA GLN A 392 -11.48 18.51 -1.08
C GLN A 392 -12.00 17.64 -2.22
N THR A 393 -12.67 18.28 -3.17
CA THR A 393 -13.30 17.60 -4.30
C THR A 393 -12.47 17.66 -5.57
N GLY A 394 -11.23 18.13 -5.52
CA GLY A 394 -10.40 18.39 -6.70
C GLY A 394 -9.00 18.89 -6.36
N LEU A 395 -8.04 18.69 -7.27
CA LEU A 395 -6.74 19.37 -7.19
C LEU A 395 -6.90 20.90 -7.32
N ASP A 396 -7.86 21.35 -8.12
CA ASP A 396 -8.18 22.77 -8.35
C ASP A 396 -9.36 23.27 -7.49
N ASP A 397 -9.67 22.59 -6.39
CA ASP A 397 -10.75 22.99 -5.50
C ASP A 397 -10.53 24.42 -4.98
N LEU A 398 -11.40 25.34 -5.39
CA LEU A 398 -11.29 26.77 -5.08
C LEU A 398 -11.32 27.05 -3.57
N PHE A 399 -11.95 26.19 -2.77
CA PHE A 399 -11.91 26.32 -1.32
C PHE A 399 -10.50 26.11 -0.78
N CYS A 400 -9.75 25.18 -1.38
CA CYS A 400 -8.41 24.81 -0.96
C CYS A 400 -7.34 25.84 -1.35
N LEU A 401 -7.60 26.65 -2.39
CA LEU A 401 -6.68 27.67 -2.88
C LEU A 401 -6.71 28.94 -2.01
N ILE A 402 -5.53 29.52 -1.76
CA ILE A 402 -5.39 30.79 -1.03
C ILE A 402 -4.80 31.83 -1.96
N ASN A 403 -5.56 32.90 -2.27
CA ASN A 403 -5.10 33.99 -3.12
C ASN A 403 -3.80 34.61 -2.58
N GLY A 404 -2.76 34.65 -3.42
CA GLY A 404 -1.45 35.21 -3.09
C GLY A 404 -0.56 34.30 -2.23
N SER A 405 -0.96 33.06 -1.96
CA SER A 405 -0.13 32.04 -1.30
C SER A 405 0.35 30.99 -2.30
N ASN A 406 1.54 30.45 -2.05
CA ASN A 406 2.04 29.28 -2.77
C ASN A 406 1.63 27.95 -2.10
N THR A 407 0.94 28.02 -0.96
CA THR A 407 0.44 26.86 -0.21
C THR A 407 -1.06 26.97 0.02
N GLY A 408 -1.75 25.84 -0.14
CA GLY A 408 -3.18 25.72 0.04
C GLY A 408 -3.58 25.49 1.50
N ARG A 409 -4.89 25.55 1.78
CA ARG A 409 -5.45 25.36 3.13
C ARG A 409 -5.96 23.96 3.43
N CYS A 410 -6.10 23.10 2.41
CA CYS A 410 -6.67 21.78 2.63
C CYS A 410 -5.64 20.84 3.27
N GLU A 411 -6.09 20.04 4.24
CA GLU A 411 -5.26 19.21 5.12
C GLU A 411 -5.68 17.74 5.09
N VAL A 412 -6.31 17.27 3.99
CA VAL A 412 -6.62 15.84 3.82
C VAL A 412 -5.30 15.07 3.85
N ALA A 413 -5.02 14.42 4.98
CA ALA A 413 -3.73 13.81 5.29
C ALA A 413 -3.83 12.93 6.55
N PHE A 414 -2.78 12.18 6.85
CA PHE A 414 -2.61 11.58 8.17
C PHE A 414 -2.26 12.63 9.22
N LYS A 415 -2.78 12.45 10.44
CA LYS A 415 -2.33 13.19 11.62
C LYS A 415 -2.19 12.30 12.83
N VAL A 416 -1.27 12.70 13.71
CA VAL A 416 -1.21 12.17 15.07
C VAL A 416 -2.52 12.53 15.79
N ALA A 417 -3.23 11.51 16.27
CA ALA A 417 -4.42 11.69 17.09
C ALA A 417 -3.99 11.98 18.53
N TYR A 418 -4.48 13.11 19.08
CA TYR A 418 -4.19 13.57 20.45
C TYR A 418 -5.26 13.12 21.44
#